data_AF-A0A840W1E8-F1
#
_entry.id   AF-A0A840W1E8-F1
#
_cell.length_a   1.000
_cell.length_b   1.000
_cell.length_c   1.000
_cell.angle_alpha   90.00
_cell.angle_beta   90.00
_cell.angle_gamma   90.00
#
_symmetry.space_group_name_H-M   'P 1'
#
loop_
_entity.id
_entity.type
_entity.pdbx_description
1 polymer ?
#
loop_
_entity_poly.entity_id
_entity_poly.type
_entity_poly.pdbx_seq_one_letter_code
_entity_poly.pdbx_strand_id
1 'polypeptide(L)'
;MDSRDLSPLEQGEFLQDLARSLVSVMPRGWQQLTYLARPIGGLNEHVLAVQGADGQVSEVELPDDAHVKATALKKAGFQEGKGSWLSMVMSVHHSGQMNVEYNHDAQPDISPVPSPLIYLQELRRFPRPQDQIPDWMREQLHLARQMDVAGMTEEFCAAVAQACAREGLHAEYLRPSHFRISAPGAGVLLESDLATTIDSALISPADHRPALAAHFAGYVARHARRQGLLGEAPHAQPAPSNQGAPGDPLSVALVSAFREGGAQASFQDPNTLVLRLQDGNNASTDISGFRSQLEGASPEQIAQHTSGFARAALEQISRQVAQGQRNNEEGATADSGRLRVRLYPVNAFPEGVLDKLLSRQIAPGLWQTVVVDSPETLQPLSRVHHERSGRPDGEVFAEAVAGALGEAVEVSEHGLDGTEVVHIGAQHPYVAAHAHALDRYVGESPYGSLVAFPVPEVILAHPLGKGHPIAAMDHLQELAARFTGDAEKPISPQLYWWHPNSRGRAQGEPLDLRPVGITMDHENRSVSLHTGDEEFAALLNSLTQQG
;
A
#
# COMPACT_ATOMS: atom_id res chain seq x y z
N MET A 1 -22.93 -11.95 11.13
CA MET A 1 -22.02 -11.78 9.98
C MET A 1 -20.64 -11.87 10.58
N ASP A 2 -19.95 -12.96 10.29
CA ASP A 2 -18.60 -13.23 10.83
C ASP A 2 -17.66 -12.09 10.45
N SER A 3 -17.07 -11.45 11.47
CA SER A 3 -15.91 -10.56 11.33
C SER A 3 -14.72 -11.41 10.87
N ARG A 4 -14.62 -11.65 9.56
CA ARG A 4 -13.38 -12.15 8.96
C ARG A 4 -12.34 -11.05 9.08
N ASP A 5 -11.38 -11.24 9.98
CA ASP A 5 -10.10 -10.55 9.88
C ASP A 5 -9.49 -10.90 8.52
N LEU A 6 -9.43 -9.91 7.63
CA LEU A 6 -8.80 -10.05 6.32
C LEU A 6 -7.30 -10.31 6.52
N SER A 7 -6.79 -11.30 5.79
CA SER A 7 -5.39 -11.69 5.86
C SER A 7 -4.48 -10.53 5.38
N PRO A 8 -3.23 -10.45 5.85
CA PRO A 8 -2.26 -9.46 5.35
C PRO A 8 -2.03 -9.50 3.83
N LEU A 9 -2.29 -10.65 3.20
CA LEU A 9 -2.25 -10.84 1.75
C LEU A 9 -3.40 -10.11 1.04
N GLU A 10 -4.63 -10.24 1.56
CA GLU A 10 -5.80 -9.53 1.00
C GLU A 10 -5.64 -8.01 1.17
N GLN A 11 -5.09 -7.54 2.30
CA GLN A 11 -4.76 -6.11 2.47
C GLN A 11 -3.67 -5.63 1.49
N GLY A 12 -2.66 -6.47 1.21
CA GLY A 12 -1.63 -6.19 0.21
C GLY A 12 -2.18 -6.10 -1.22
N GLU A 13 -3.12 -6.96 -1.58
CA GLU A 13 -3.82 -6.92 -2.88
C GLU A 13 -4.62 -5.63 -3.05
N PHE A 14 -5.38 -5.21 -2.03
CA PHE A 14 -6.12 -3.95 -2.08
C PHE A 14 -5.20 -2.73 -2.21
N LEU A 15 -4.03 -2.76 -1.56
CA LEU A 15 -3.03 -1.69 -1.66
C LEU A 15 -2.40 -1.62 -3.06
N GLN A 16 -2.02 -2.77 -3.62
CA GLN A 16 -1.48 -2.84 -4.98
C GLN A 16 -2.51 -2.43 -6.03
N ASP A 17 -3.76 -2.83 -5.86
CA ASP A 17 -4.84 -2.46 -6.77
C ASP A 17 -5.17 -0.96 -6.73
N LEU A 18 -5.05 -0.33 -5.56
CA LEU A 18 -5.14 1.11 -5.42
C LEU A 18 -3.94 1.80 -6.06
N ALA A 19 -2.72 1.36 -5.75
CA ALA A 19 -1.50 1.94 -6.33
C ALA A 19 -1.47 1.85 -7.86
N ARG A 20 -1.87 0.70 -8.43
CA ARG A 20 -1.96 0.52 -9.88
C ARG A 20 -2.93 1.51 -10.52
N SER A 21 -4.08 1.74 -9.88
CA SER A 21 -5.03 2.75 -10.36
C SER A 21 -4.43 4.15 -10.31
N LEU A 22 -3.81 4.53 -9.20
CA LEU A 22 -3.16 5.85 -9.04
C LEU A 22 -2.01 6.06 -10.05
N VAL A 23 -1.20 5.03 -10.31
CA VAL A 23 -0.11 5.10 -11.30
C VAL A 23 -0.64 5.27 -12.73
N SER A 24 -1.83 4.74 -13.04
CA SER A 24 -2.37 4.76 -14.40
C SER A 24 -2.61 6.16 -14.97
N VAL A 25 -2.79 7.15 -14.10
CA VAL A 25 -3.02 8.56 -14.46
C VAL A 25 -1.75 9.42 -14.36
N MET A 26 -0.60 8.84 -14.02
CA MET A 26 0.64 9.59 -13.84
C MET A 26 1.20 10.14 -15.17
N PRO A 27 1.62 11.42 -15.22
CA PRO A 27 2.21 12.01 -16.42
C PRO A 27 3.56 11.40 -16.74
N ARG A 28 3.99 11.46 -18.02
CA ARG A 28 5.30 10.94 -18.42
C ARG A 28 6.43 11.65 -17.65
N GLY A 29 7.41 10.87 -17.18
CA GLY A 29 8.57 11.41 -16.46
C GLY A 29 8.31 11.71 -14.98
N TRP A 30 7.19 11.26 -14.42
CA TRP A 30 6.96 11.28 -12.98
C TRP A 30 8.05 10.51 -12.22
N GLN A 31 8.36 10.97 -11.01
CA GLN A 31 9.39 10.40 -10.13
C GLN A 31 8.78 9.79 -8.88
N GLN A 32 7.80 10.46 -8.29
CA GLN A 32 7.10 10.00 -7.10
C GLN A 32 5.66 10.51 -7.13
N LEU A 33 4.69 9.66 -6.78
CA LEU A 33 3.33 10.07 -6.49
C LEU A 33 3.07 9.98 -5.00
N THR A 34 2.22 10.85 -4.50
CA THR A 34 1.75 10.89 -3.11
C THR A 34 0.23 10.98 -3.12
N TYR A 35 -0.42 10.01 -2.51
CA TYR A 35 -1.87 9.92 -2.38
C TYR A 35 -2.26 10.02 -0.91
N LEU A 36 -3.07 11.02 -0.58
CA LEU A 36 -3.65 11.22 0.74
C LEU A 36 -5.13 10.84 0.69
N ALA A 37 -5.57 9.97 1.59
CA ALA A 37 -6.97 9.61 1.78
C ALA A 37 -7.41 9.86 3.22
N ARG A 38 -8.54 10.57 3.39
CA ARG A 38 -9.19 10.87 4.67
C ARG A 38 -10.70 10.55 4.64
N PRO A 39 -11.06 9.26 4.57
CA PRO A 39 -12.44 8.80 4.67
C PRO A 39 -12.85 8.73 6.16
N ILE A 40 -13.30 9.85 6.74
CA ILE A 40 -13.71 9.97 8.15
C ILE A 40 -15.21 10.25 8.20
N GLY A 41 -16.01 9.26 8.60
CA GLY A 41 -17.47 9.42 8.60
C GLY A 41 -18.01 9.81 7.22
N GLY A 42 -18.74 10.91 7.12
CA GLY A 42 -19.23 11.48 5.85
C GLY A 42 -18.15 12.20 5.03
N LEU A 43 -17.01 12.56 5.62
CA LEU A 43 -15.91 13.21 4.92
C LEU A 43 -15.17 12.18 4.07
N ASN A 44 -14.95 12.50 2.80
CA ASN A 44 -14.09 11.74 1.90
C ASN A 44 -13.19 12.73 1.15
N GLU A 45 -12.11 13.14 1.81
CA GLU A 45 -11.09 13.96 1.19
C GLU A 45 -10.00 13.06 0.60
N HIS A 46 -9.68 13.30 -0.67
CA HIS A 46 -8.68 12.56 -1.42
C HIS A 46 -7.84 13.55 -2.21
N VAL A 47 -6.52 13.41 -2.14
CA VAL A 47 -5.58 14.25 -2.87
C VAL A 47 -4.53 13.35 -3.49
N LEU A 48 -4.25 13.55 -4.77
CA LEU A 48 -3.17 12.88 -5.49
C LEU A 48 -2.22 13.93 -6.03
N ALA A 49 -0.96 13.86 -5.63
CA ALA A 49 0.09 14.72 -6.12
C ALA A 49 1.18 13.88 -6.79
N VAL A 50 1.86 14.47 -7.77
CA VAL A 50 3.00 13.87 -8.45
C VAL A 50 4.17 14.83 -8.43
N GLN A 51 5.36 14.28 -8.23
CA GLN A 51 6.63 14.96 -8.43
C GLN A 51 7.18 14.59 -9.81
N GLY A 52 7.39 15.60 -10.65
CA GLY A 52 8.03 15.44 -11.97
C GLY A 52 9.55 15.28 -11.88
N ALA A 53 10.19 14.97 -13.01
CA ALA A 53 11.65 14.89 -13.12
C ALA A 53 12.37 16.24 -12.89
N ASP A 54 11.64 17.35 -12.99
CA ASP A 54 12.10 18.70 -12.65
C ASP A 54 12.02 19.01 -11.14
N GLY A 55 11.55 18.04 -10.34
CA GLY A 55 11.35 18.17 -8.90
C GLY A 55 10.10 18.97 -8.52
N GLN A 56 9.31 19.47 -9.48
CA GLN A 56 8.08 20.20 -9.20
C GLN A 56 6.97 19.23 -8.78
N VAL A 57 6.18 19.64 -7.78
CA VAL A 57 5.02 18.89 -7.31
C VAL A 57 3.76 19.52 -7.88
N SER A 58 2.94 18.72 -8.55
CA SER A 58 1.64 19.14 -9.08
C SER A 58 0.55 18.16 -8.66
N GLU A 59 -0.64 18.68 -8.39
CA GLU A 59 -1.83 17.85 -8.17
C GLU A 59 -2.27 17.18 -9.48
N VAL A 60 -2.72 15.94 -9.38
CA VAL A 60 -3.20 15.12 -10.49
C VAL A 60 -4.64 14.72 -10.21
N GLU A 61 -5.44 14.68 -11.26
CA GLU A 61 -6.81 14.20 -11.16
C GLU A 61 -6.85 12.73 -10.68
N LEU A 62 -7.75 12.45 -9.74
CA LEU A 62 -7.89 11.13 -9.16
C LEU A 62 -8.59 10.17 -10.14
N PRO A 63 -8.15 8.91 -10.22
CA PRO A 63 -8.93 7.86 -10.89
C PRO A 63 -10.29 7.68 -10.19
N ASP A 64 -11.35 7.45 -10.98
CA ASP A 64 -12.73 7.32 -10.49
C ASP A 64 -12.92 6.21 -9.44
N ASP A 65 -12.09 5.17 -9.46
CA ASP A 65 -12.16 4.03 -8.55
C ASP A 65 -11.30 4.18 -7.27
N ALA A 66 -10.48 5.23 -7.17
CA ALA A 66 -9.56 5.43 -6.04
C ALA A 66 -10.29 5.58 -4.70
N HIS A 67 -11.42 6.30 -4.70
CA HIS A 67 -12.31 6.45 -3.55
C HIS A 67 -12.89 5.10 -3.08
N VAL A 68 -13.36 4.29 -4.03
CA VAL A 68 -13.98 2.98 -3.75
C VAL A 68 -12.95 2.04 -3.16
N LYS A 69 -11.74 2.00 -3.73
CA LYS A 69 -10.62 1.18 -3.24
C LYS A 69 -10.14 1.62 -1.86
N ALA A 70 -10.01 2.93 -1.62
CA ALA A 70 -9.66 3.47 -0.30
C ALA A 70 -10.74 3.14 0.75
N THR A 71 -12.02 3.18 0.38
CA THR A 71 -13.13 2.77 1.26
C THR A 71 -13.09 1.28 1.58
N ALA A 72 -12.72 0.43 0.60
CA ALA A 72 -12.53 -1.00 0.82
C ALA A 72 -11.36 -1.26 1.79
N LEU A 73 -10.23 -0.57 1.62
CA LEU A 73 -9.09 -0.61 2.54
C LEU A 73 -9.46 -0.15 3.96
N LYS A 74 -10.32 0.88 4.08
CA LYS A 74 -10.79 1.38 5.38
C LYS A 74 -11.60 0.33 6.13
N LYS A 75 -12.48 -0.38 5.41
CA LYS A 75 -13.25 -1.50 5.95
C LYS A 75 -12.36 -2.69 6.29
N ALA A 76 -11.38 -2.99 5.45
CA ALA A 76 -10.43 -4.07 5.68
C ALA A 76 -9.50 -3.83 6.87
N GLY A 77 -9.20 -2.57 7.17
CA GLY A 77 -8.40 -2.16 8.33
C GLY A 77 -9.18 -2.05 9.64
N PHE A 78 -10.50 -2.31 9.64
CA PHE A 78 -11.31 -2.28 10.85
C PHE A 78 -11.03 -3.50 11.72
N GLN A 79 -10.74 -3.24 12.99
CA GLN A 79 -10.64 -4.26 14.04
C GLN A 79 -11.72 -4.00 15.10
N GLU A 80 -12.49 -5.04 15.44
CA GLU A 80 -13.54 -4.95 16.45
C GLU A 80 -12.95 -4.52 17.80
N GLY A 81 -13.48 -3.44 18.38
CA GLY A 81 -12.96 -2.89 19.65
C GLY A 81 -11.65 -2.10 19.52
N LYS A 82 -11.17 -1.78 18.31
CA LYS A 82 -10.04 -0.85 18.07
C LYS A 82 -10.35 0.22 17.02
N GLY A 83 -11.38 0.04 16.21
CA GLY A 83 -11.75 0.95 15.14
C GLY A 83 -10.89 0.76 13.89
N SER A 84 -10.83 1.80 13.04
CA SER A 84 -10.03 1.83 11.81
C SER A 84 -9.18 3.10 11.75
N TRP A 85 -8.26 3.19 10.79
CA TRP A 85 -7.36 4.33 10.58
C TRP A 85 -8.13 5.59 10.16
N LEU A 86 -7.74 6.79 10.61
CA LEU A 86 -8.39 8.07 10.26
C LEU A 86 -7.90 8.67 8.94
N SER A 87 -6.62 8.52 8.63
CA SER A 87 -6.06 8.93 7.34
C SER A 87 -4.97 7.98 6.87
N MET A 88 -4.72 7.96 5.57
CA MET A 88 -3.69 7.16 4.93
C MET A 88 -2.90 8.04 3.95
N VAL A 89 -1.57 7.94 3.97
CA VAL A 89 -0.68 8.50 2.95
C VAL A 89 0.01 7.34 2.24
N MET A 90 -0.15 7.27 0.92
CA MET A 90 0.50 6.28 0.06
C MET A 90 1.47 7.01 -0.86
N SER A 91 2.73 6.61 -0.84
CA SER A 91 3.76 7.14 -1.73
C SER A 91 4.23 6.03 -2.66
N VAL A 92 4.24 6.27 -3.97
CA VAL A 92 4.79 5.33 -4.95
C VAL A 92 5.88 6.03 -5.73
N HIS A 93 7.06 5.42 -5.84
CA HIS A 93 8.17 5.90 -6.65
C HIS A 93 8.09 5.30 -8.06
N HIS A 94 8.66 5.98 -9.06
CA HIS A 94 8.65 5.53 -10.46
C HIS A 94 9.35 4.18 -10.67
N SER A 95 10.20 3.78 -9.74
CA SER A 95 10.82 2.44 -9.70
C SER A 95 9.88 1.33 -9.20
N GLY A 96 8.63 1.65 -8.86
CA GLY A 96 7.66 0.69 -8.32
C GLY A 96 7.71 0.50 -6.81
N GLN A 97 8.62 1.18 -6.09
CA GLN A 97 8.64 1.15 -4.63
C GLN A 97 7.41 1.88 -4.06
N MET A 98 6.66 1.22 -3.17
CA MET A 98 5.45 1.77 -2.54
C MET A 98 5.61 1.79 -1.02
N ASN A 99 5.27 2.92 -0.40
CA ASN A 99 5.17 3.10 1.05
C ASN A 99 3.74 3.52 1.42
N VAL A 100 3.25 3.08 2.58
CA VAL A 100 1.90 3.42 3.07
C VAL A 100 1.97 3.69 4.57
N GLU A 101 1.50 4.87 4.97
CA GLU A 101 1.44 5.33 6.35
C GLU A 101 -0.01 5.52 6.78
N TYR A 102 -0.37 4.97 7.93
CA TYR A 102 -1.71 5.11 8.52
C TYR A 102 -1.64 5.93 9.79
N ASN A 103 -2.55 6.89 9.91
CA ASN A 103 -2.81 7.60 11.15
C ASN A 103 -4.06 7.03 11.80
N HIS A 104 -3.94 6.47 13.01
CA HIS A 104 -5.06 5.95 13.77
C HIS A 104 -5.60 6.92 14.83
N ASP A 105 -4.73 7.76 15.40
CA ASP A 105 -5.01 8.42 16.68
C ASP A 105 -4.64 9.91 16.72
N ALA A 106 -3.77 10.38 15.82
CA ALA A 106 -3.42 11.80 15.74
C ALA A 106 -4.56 12.59 15.10
N GLN A 107 -4.83 13.80 15.60
CA GLN A 107 -5.84 14.68 15.03
C GLN A 107 -5.46 15.05 13.59
N PRO A 108 -6.29 14.75 12.57
CA PRO A 108 -5.99 15.13 11.20
C PRO A 108 -6.02 16.65 11.02
N ASP A 109 -5.01 17.19 10.35
CA ASP A 109 -4.98 18.60 9.95
C ASP A 109 -5.82 18.80 8.68
N ILE A 110 -7.09 19.19 8.88
CA ILE A 110 -8.09 19.37 7.83
C ILE A 110 -8.52 20.84 7.81
N SER A 111 -8.39 21.47 6.65
CA SER A 111 -8.79 22.86 6.43
C SER A 111 -9.73 22.95 5.22
N PRO A 112 -10.90 23.62 5.35
CA PRO A 112 -11.43 24.24 6.56
C PRO A 112 -11.80 23.21 7.64
N VAL A 113 -11.92 23.67 8.89
CA VAL A 113 -12.26 22.80 10.03
C VAL A 113 -13.59 22.07 9.76
N PRO A 114 -13.60 20.72 9.81
CA PRO A 114 -14.79 19.95 9.45
C PRO A 114 -15.85 19.96 10.56
N SER A 115 -17.07 19.59 10.20
CA SER A 115 -18.16 19.39 11.17
C SER A 115 -17.81 18.28 12.17
N PRO A 116 -18.03 18.45 13.49
CA PRO A 116 -17.79 17.41 14.50
C PRO A 116 -18.54 16.10 14.25
N LEU A 117 -19.60 16.14 13.44
CA LEU A 117 -20.38 14.96 13.04
C LEU A 117 -19.55 13.91 12.31
N ILE A 118 -18.45 14.29 11.63
CA ILE A 118 -17.59 13.31 10.92
C ILE A 118 -17.05 12.25 11.89
N TYR A 119 -16.68 12.65 13.11
CA TYR A 119 -16.11 11.74 14.12
C TYR A 119 -17.20 10.90 14.81
N LEU A 120 -18.40 11.47 15.01
CA LEU A 120 -19.56 10.72 15.50
C LEU A 120 -20.00 9.63 14.49
N GLN A 121 -19.96 9.95 13.20
CA GLN A 121 -20.24 9.01 12.12
C GLN A 121 -19.15 7.94 12.02
N GLU A 122 -17.89 8.34 12.17
CA GLU A 122 -16.73 7.43 12.17
C GLU A 122 -16.87 6.36 13.26
N LEU A 123 -17.10 6.76 14.52
CA LEU A 123 -17.24 5.81 15.62
C LEU A 123 -18.52 4.96 15.55
N ARG A 124 -19.56 5.42 14.84
CA ARG A 124 -20.72 4.58 14.53
C ARG A 124 -20.38 3.44 13.57
N ARG A 125 -19.49 3.69 12.60
CA ARG A 125 -19.09 2.71 11.58
C ARG A 125 -17.93 1.83 12.05
N PHE A 126 -17.00 2.39 12.80
CA PHE A 126 -15.79 1.74 13.30
C PHE A 126 -15.66 1.97 14.81
N PRO A 127 -16.43 1.22 15.64
CA PRO A 127 -16.48 1.45 17.08
C PRO A 127 -15.12 1.31 17.77
N ARG A 128 -14.86 2.22 18.72
CA ARG A 128 -13.69 2.19 19.62
C ARG A 128 -14.16 2.20 21.08
N PRO A 129 -13.49 1.46 21.99
CA PRO A 129 -13.75 1.54 23.42
C PRO A 129 -13.29 2.89 23.97
N GLN A 130 -13.91 3.36 25.06
CA GLN A 130 -13.75 4.75 25.54
C GLN A 130 -12.30 5.12 25.87
N ASP A 131 -11.51 4.16 26.34
CA ASP A 131 -10.10 4.28 26.67
C ASP A 131 -9.20 4.44 25.42
N GLN A 132 -9.64 3.97 24.25
CA GLN A 132 -8.94 4.11 22.97
C GLN A 132 -9.45 5.27 22.10
N ILE A 133 -10.40 6.08 22.59
CA ILE A 133 -10.79 7.32 21.92
C ILE A 133 -9.84 8.44 22.40
N PRO A 134 -9.06 9.07 21.50
CA PRO A 134 -8.17 10.18 21.84
C PRO A 134 -8.94 11.38 22.43
N ASP A 135 -8.31 12.14 23.32
CA ASP A 135 -8.96 13.27 24.02
C ASP A 135 -9.52 14.33 23.07
N TRP A 136 -8.79 14.66 21.99
CA TRP A 136 -9.25 15.60 20.97
C TRP A 136 -10.54 15.12 20.28
N MET A 137 -10.68 13.80 20.07
CA MET A 137 -11.87 13.22 19.44
C MET A 137 -13.04 13.23 20.43
N ARG A 138 -12.80 13.02 21.73
CA ARG A 138 -13.83 13.14 22.77
C ARG A 138 -14.44 14.55 22.82
N GLU A 139 -13.62 15.57 22.64
CA GLU A 139 -14.10 16.96 22.56
C GLU A 139 -15.02 17.16 21.34
N GLN A 140 -14.63 16.64 20.17
CA GLN A 140 -15.48 16.67 18.98
C GLN A 140 -16.82 15.92 19.18
N LEU A 141 -16.80 14.79 19.88
CA LEU A 141 -18.02 14.06 20.22
C LEU A 141 -18.92 14.85 21.19
N HIS A 142 -18.32 15.62 22.11
CA HIS A 142 -19.08 16.51 22.99
C HIS A 142 -19.81 17.59 22.18
N LEU A 143 -19.11 18.25 21.25
CA LEU A 143 -19.69 19.22 20.33
C LEU A 143 -20.79 18.59 19.45
N ALA A 144 -20.54 17.41 18.89
CA ALA A 144 -21.51 16.70 18.04
C ALA A 144 -22.81 16.36 18.79
N ARG A 145 -22.75 16.04 20.09
CA ARG A 145 -23.95 15.75 20.92
C ARG A 145 -24.85 16.96 21.15
N GLN A 146 -24.31 18.17 21.00
CA GLN A 146 -25.10 19.41 21.13
C GLN A 146 -25.87 19.74 19.84
N MET A 147 -25.57 19.04 18.74
CA MET A 147 -26.24 19.25 17.45
C MET A 147 -27.54 18.45 17.35
N ASP A 148 -28.56 19.02 16.72
CA ASP A 148 -29.83 18.33 16.45
C ASP A 148 -29.74 17.42 15.21
N VAL A 149 -28.99 16.33 15.34
CA VAL A 149 -28.77 15.36 14.25
C VAL A 149 -30.09 14.77 13.75
N ALA A 150 -31.05 14.55 14.65
CA ALA A 150 -32.36 13.99 14.31
C ALA A 150 -33.16 14.97 13.45
N GLY A 151 -33.29 16.23 13.88
CA GLY A 151 -33.98 17.27 13.11
C GLY A 151 -33.31 17.53 11.76
N MET A 152 -31.97 17.61 11.72
CA MET A 152 -31.22 17.77 10.46
C MET A 152 -31.45 16.61 9.48
N THR A 153 -31.55 15.37 9.99
CA THR A 153 -31.84 14.19 9.17
C THR A 153 -33.26 14.24 8.63
N GLU A 154 -34.24 14.58 9.47
CA GLU A 154 -35.64 14.71 9.06
C GLU A 154 -35.81 15.80 8.00
N GLU A 155 -35.14 16.94 8.14
CA GLU A 155 -35.13 18.04 7.17
C GLU A 155 -34.59 17.59 5.80
N PHE A 156 -33.43 16.92 5.78
CA PHE A 156 -32.85 16.42 4.53
C PHE A 156 -33.73 15.35 3.87
N CYS A 157 -34.25 14.40 4.64
CA CYS A 157 -35.15 13.36 4.13
C CYS A 157 -36.46 13.96 3.57
N ALA A 158 -37.00 14.99 4.22
CA ALA A 158 -38.15 15.75 3.69
C ALA A 158 -37.80 16.45 2.37
N ALA A 159 -36.61 17.04 2.25
CA ALA A 159 -36.14 17.64 1.01
C ALA A 159 -36.01 16.62 -0.13
N VAL A 160 -35.52 15.40 0.15
CA VAL A 160 -35.47 14.29 -0.82
C VAL A 160 -36.88 13.91 -1.28
N ALA A 161 -37.82 13.75 -0.34
CA ALA A 161 -39.20 13.41 -0.68
C ALA A 161 -39.87 14.48 -1.56
N GLN A 162 -39.66 15.77 -1.23
CA GLN A 162 -40.15 16.89 -2.02
C GLN A 162 -39.52 16.95 -3.42
N ALA A 163 -38.21 16.68 -3.52
CA ALA A 163 -37.51 16.65 -4.79
C ALA A 163 -38.03 15.51 -5.70
N CYS A 164 -38.24 14.32 -5.14
CA CYS A 164 -38.87 13.20 -5.85
C CYS A 164 -40.29 13.56 -6.33
N ALA A 165 -41.10 14.19 -5.46
CA ALA A 165 -42.44 14.62 -5.82
C ALA A 165 -42.45 15.61 -7.00
N ARG A 166 -41.48 16.54 -7.06
CA ARG A 166 -41.32 17.47 -8.20
C ARG A 166 -41.03 16.75 -9.52
N GLU A 167 -40.35 15.60 -9.46
CA GLU A 167 -40.07 14.76 -10.62
C GLU A 167 -41.23 13.83 -11.00
N GLY A 168 -42.32 13.81 -10.23
CA GLY A 168 -43.46 12.90 -10.42
C GLY A 168 -43.27 11.53 -9.78
N LEU A 169 -42.33 11.39 -8.84
CA LEU A 169 -42.05 10.17 -8.08
C LEU A 169 -42.69 10.25 -6.68
N HIS A 170 -43.07 9.10 -6.13
CA HIS A 170 -43.47 8.97 -4.73
C HIS A 170 -42.32 8.39 -3.92
N ALA A 171 -41.82 9.12 -2.93
CA ALA A 171 -40.77 8.67 -2.04
C ALA A 171 -41.32 8.47 -0.62
N GLU A 172 -41.34 7.22 -0.17
CA GLU A 172 -41.65 6.84 1.20
C GLU A 172 -40.34 6.73 2.00
N TYR A 173 -40.22 7.55 3.04
CA TYR A 173 -39.09 7.49 3.97
C TYR A 173 -39.35 6.47 5.07
N LEU A 174 -38.59 5.37 5.04
CA LEU A 174 -38.58 4.31 6.02
C LEU A 174 -37.41 4.57 6.99
N ARG A 175 -37.73 5.09 8.18
CA ARG A 175 -36.72 5.45 9.18
C ARG A 175 -35.79 4.26 9.52
N PRO A 176 -34.50 4.51 9.83
CA PRO A 176 -33.86 5.83 9.96
C PRO A 176 -33.15 6.34 8.70
N SER A 177 -33.09 5.55 7.62
CA SER A 177 -32.28 5.90 6.44
C SER A 177 -32.75 5.26 5.13
N HIS A 178 -33.77 4.41 5.15
CA HIS A 178 -34.25 3.71 3.96
C HIS A 178 -35.26 4.57 3.20
N PHE A 179 -35.19 4.49 1.88
CA PHE A 179 -36.18 5.09 0.99
C PHE A 179 -36.75 4.04 0.06
N ARG A 180 -38.06 4.06 -0.08
CA ARG A 180 -38.78 3.35 -1.14
C ARG A 180 -39.35 4.37 -2.11
N ILE A 181 -38.87 4.35 -3.34
CA ILE A 181 -39.28 5.28 -4.39
C ILE A 181 -40.06 4.51 -5.45
N SER A 182 -41.23 5.01 -5.81
CA SER A 182 -42.10 4.46 -6.84
C SER A 182 -42.53 5.53 -7.83
N ALA A 183 -42.94 5.10 -9.02
CA ALA A 183 -43.61 5.97 -9.99
C ALA A 183 -45.11 5.63 -10.05
N PRO A 184 -45.97 6.62 -10.37
CA PRO A 184 -47.40 6.39 -10.53
C PRO A 184 -47.69 5.30 -11.57
N GLY A 185 -48.37 4.22 -11.16
CA GLY A 185 -48.72 3.09 -12.04
C GLY A 185 -47.58 2.08 -12.30
N ALA A 186 -46.37 2.35 -11.82
CA ALA A 186 -45.26 1.40 -11.81
C ALA A 186 -45.04 0.85 -10.38
N GLY A 187 -44.36 -0.30 -10.28
CA GLY A 187 -43.95 -0.86 -8.99
C GLY A 187 -42.86 -0.02 -8.31
N VAL A 188 -42.25 -0.58 -7.25
CA VAL A 188 -41.09 0.01 -6.59
C VAL A 188 -39.95 0.14 -7.60
N LEU A 189 -39.43 1.36 -7.77
CA LEU A 189 -38.32 1.68 -8.69
C LEU A 189 -36.97 1.53 -8.01
N LEU A 190 -36.89 2.00 -6.75
CA LEU A 190 -35.68 1.96 -5.95
C LEU A 190 -36.07 1.76 -4.50
N GLU A 191 -35.50 0.74 -3.88
CA GLU A 191 -35.50 0.56 -2.43
C GLU A 191 -34.04 0.53 -1.99
N SER A 192 -33.60 1.55 -1.26
CA SER A 192 -32.19 1.75 -0.95
C SER A 192 -31.99 2.40 0.41
N ASP A 193 -30.93 1.98 1.09
CA ASP A 193 -30.43 2.62 2.31
C ASP A 193 -29.56 3.82 1.94
N LEU A 194 -30.00 5.02 2.32
CA LEU A 194 -29.29 6.27 2.04
C LEU A 194 -28.41 6.73 3.21
N ALA A 195 -28.08 5.87 4.18
CA ALA A 195 -27.29 6.24 5.37
C ALA A 195 -26.00 7.02 5.05
N THR A 196 -25.23 6.59 4.04
CA THR A 196 -23.98 7.27 3.62
C THR A 196 -24.23 8.63 2.96
N THR A 197 -25.33 8.75 2.21
CA THR A 197 -25.75 10.00 1.56
C THR A 197 -26.23 11.01 2.61
N ILE A 198 -26.99 10.54 3.60
CA ILE A 198 -27.43 11.33 4.75
C ILE A 198 -26.19 11.82 5.52
N ASP A 199 -25.25 10.93 5.84
CA ASP A 199 -24.04 11.32 6.57
C ASP A 199 -23.23 12.41 5.85
N SER A 200 -23.13 12.32 4.52
CA SER A 200 -22.45 13.33 3.68
C SER A 200 -23.23 14.66 3.62
N ALA A 201 -24.56 14.59 3.56
CA ALA A 201 -25.41 15.79 3.55
C ALA A 201 -25.38 16.55 4.89
N LEU A 202 -25.31 15.83 6.01
CA LEU A 202 -25.29 16.43 7.35
C LEU A 202 -24.02 17.22 7.65
N ILE A 203 -22.89 16.85 7.03
CA ILE A 203 -21.62 17.58 7.16
C ILE A 203 -21.48 18.73 6.16
N SER A 204 -22.35 18.76 5.13
CA SER A 204 -22.39 19.83 4.14
C SER A 204 -23.10 21.08 4.69
N PRO A 205 -22.77 22.30 4.19
CA PRO A 205 -23.49 23.51 4.54
C PRO A 205 -24.99 23.37 4.24
N ALA A 206 -25.84 23.94 5.09
CA ALA A 206 -27.30 23.72 5.04
C ALA A 206 -27.90 24.09 3.68
N ASP A 207 -27.38 25.14 3.08
CA ASP A 207 -27.72 25.73 1.79
C ASP A 207 -27.41 24.81 0.58
N HIS A 208 -26.51 23.83 0.73
CA HIS A 208 -26.22 22.83 -0.31
C HIS A 208 -27.13 21.59 -0.25
N ARG A 209 -27.76 21.31 0.89
CA ARG A 209 -28.55 20.09 1.12
C ARG A 209 -29.75 19.95 0.16
N PRO A 210 -30.52 21.01 -0.16
CA PRO A 210 -31.61 20.91 -1.14
C PRO A 210 -31.13 20.55 -2.54
N ALA A 211 -29.95 21.02 -2.96
CA ALA A 211 -29.37 20.71 -4.26
C ALA A 211 -28.96 19.22 -4.35
N LEU A 212 -28.39 18.66 -3.28
CA LEU A 212 -28.09 17.23 -3.19
C LEU A 212 -29.35 16.37 -3.30
N ALA A 213 -30.42 16.75 -2.59
CA ALA A 213 -31.72 16.08 -2.68
C ALA A 213 -32.31 16.14 -4.10
N ALA A 214 -32.23 17.31 -4.75
CA ALA A 214 -32.68 17.49 -6.14
C ALA A 214 -31.88 16.63 -7.14
N HIS A 215 -30.56 16.57 -6.97
CA HIS A 215 -29.69 15.76 -7.82
C HIS A 215 -30.06 14.26 -7.75
N PHE A 216 -30.25 13.75 -6.53
CA PHE A 216 -30.68 12.37 -6.29
C PHE A 216 -32.04 12.07 -6.93
N ALA A 217 -33.05 12.92 -6.69
CA ALA A 217 -34.38 12.75 -7.29
C ALA A 217 -34.33 12.76 -8.82
N GLY A 218 -33.58 13.69 -9.41
CA GLY A 218 -33.39 13.78 -10.85
C GLY A 218 -32.71 12.54 -11.44
N TYR A 219 -31.75 11.94 -10.72
CA TYR A 219 -31.12 10.68 -11.13
C TYR A 219 -32.14 9.54 -11.21
N VAL A 220 -32.95 9.34 -10.16
CA VAL A 220 -33.97 8.28 -10.12
C VAL A 220 -35.03 8.50 -11.20
N ALA A 221 -35.47 9.74 -11.39
CA ALA A 221 -36.46 10.10 -12.40
C ALA A 221 -35.95 9.84 -13.83
N ARG A 222 -34.70 10.23 -14.14
CA ARG A 222 -34.07 9.91 -15.43
C ARG A 222 -33.95 8.41 -15.67
N HIS A 223 -33.63 7.63 -14.63
CA HIS A 223 -33.58 6.17 -14.74
C HIS A 223 -34.97 5.58 -15.04
N ALA A 224 -36.01 6.01 -14.31
CA ALA A 224 -37.38 5.57 -14.51
C ALA A 224 -37.94 5.93 -15.91
N ARG A 225 -37.65 7.15 -16.40
CA ARG A 225 -38.04 7.61 -17.74
C ARG A 225 -37.38 6.76 -18.84
N ARG A 226 -36.09 6.43 -18.71
CA ARG A 226 -35.37 5.55 -19.67
C ARG A 226 -35.96 4.15 -19.75
N GLN A 227 -36.57 3.67 -18.66
CA GLN A 227 -37.26 2.38 -18.64
C GLN A 227 -38.73 2.46 -19.04
N GLY A 228 -39.24 3.65 -19.40
CA GLY A 228 -40.65 3.87 -19.75
C GLY A 228 -41.61 3.80 -18.55
N LEU A 229 -41.08 3.86 -17.31
CA LEU A 229 -41.85 3.72 -16.07
C LEU A 229 -42.36 5.07 -15.52
N LEU A 230 -41.93 6.18 -16.13
CA LEU A 230 -42.34 7.55 -15.77
C LEU A 230 -42.50 8.38 -17.05
N GLY A 231 -43.51 9.25 -17.10
CA GLY A 231 -43.76 10.15 -18.22
C GLY A 231 -42.70 11.25 -18.39
N GLU A 232 -42.74 11.95 -19.52
CA GLU A 232 -41.88 13.11 -19.77
C GLU A 232 -42.08 14.21 -18.71
N ALA A 233 -41.00 14.93 -18.39
CA ALA A 233 -40.98 15.86 -17.27
C ALA A 233 -42.04 16.98 -17.42
N PRO A 234 -42.76 17.35 -16.35
CA PRO A 234 -43.55 18.56 -16.35
C PRO A 234 -42.59 19.75 -16.36
N HIS A 235 -42.50 20.43 -17.51
CA HIS A 235 -41.66 21.62 -17.76
C HIS A 235 -40.16 21.38 -18.05
N ALA A 236 -39.84 20.62 -19.09
CA ALA A 236 -38.55 20.76 -19.75
C ALA A 236 -38.62 21.87 -20.81
N GLN A 237 -37.98 23.02 -20.56
CA GLN A 237 -37.48 23.85 -21.66
C GLN A 237 -36.47 23.00 -22.46
N PRO A 238 -36.41 23.12 -23.80
CA PRO A 238 -35.56 22.26 -24.60
C PRO A 238 -34.09 22.64 -24.36
N ALA A 239 -33.41 21.90 -23.50
CA ALA A 239 -31.96 21.81 -23.47
C ALA A 239 -31.50 20.98 -24.69
N PRO A 240 -30.32 21.29 -25.27
CA PRO A 240 -29.93 20.74 -26.56
C PRO A 240 -29.83 19.22 -26.47
N SER A 241 -30.38 18.57 -27.49
CA SER A 241 -30.39 17.13 -27.71
C SER A 241 -29.02 16.50 -27.42
N ASN A 242 -28.96 15.65 -26.39
CA ASN A 242 -28.02 14.55 -26.38
C ASN A 242 -28.75 13.28 -25.94
N GLN A 243 -28.89 12.37 -26.90
CA GLN A 243 -29.65 11.12 -26.83
C GLN A 243 -28.84 10.07 -26.06
N GLY A 244 -29.53 9.27 -25.23
CA GLY A 244 -28.87 8.22 -24.43
C GLY A 244 -29.85 7.30 -23.73
N ALA A 245 -30.75 6.66 -24.50
CA ALA A 245 -31.46 5.44 -24.14
C ALA A 245 -31.45 4.51 -25.39
N PRO A 246 -31.82 3.23 -25.26
CA PRO A 246 -31.30 2.11 -26.07
C PRO A 246 -31.41 2.35 -27.59
N GLY A 247 -30.30 2.14 -28.29
CA GLY A 247 -30.18 2.41 -29.73
C GLY A 247 -29.00 3.29 -30.11
N ASP A 248 -28.09 3.59 -29.19
CA ASP A 248 -26.83 4.27 -29.51
C ASP A 248 -26.10 3.52 -30.65
N PRO A 249 -25.96 4.14 -31.84
CA PRO A 249 -25.34 3.50 -33.00
C PRO A 249 -23.94 2.96 -32.70
N LEU A 250 -23.21 3.62 -31.79
CA LEU A 250 -21.88 3.19 -31.35
C LEU A 250 -21.94 1.92 -30.50
N SER A 251 -22.77 1.88 -29.46
CA SER A 251 -22.95 0.68 -28.64
C SER A 251 -23.44 -0.52 -29.45
N VAL A 252 -24.38 -0.32 -30.38
CA VAL A 252 -24.87 -1.39 -31.25
C VAL A 252 -23.76 -1.89 -32.18
N ALA A 253 -23.01 -0.97 -32.79
CA ALA A 253 -21.90 -1.31 -33.67
C ALA A 253 -20.73 -1.99 -32.94
N LEU A 254 -20.41 -1.60 -31.70
CA LEU A 254 -19.39 -2.27 -30.88
C LEU A 254 -19.81 -3.69 -30.50
N VAL A 255 -21.05 -3.86 -30.02
CA VAL A 255 -21.55 -5.19 -29.65
C VAL A 255 -21.61 -6.12 -30.88
N SER A 256 -21.95 -5.61 -32.07
CA SER A 256 -21.90 -6.40 -33.30
C SER A 256 -20.47 -6.75 -33.70
N ALA A 257 -19.56 -5.77 -33.69
CA ALA A 257 -18.16 -5.95 -34.08
C ALA A 257 -17.41 -6.97 -33.21
N PHE A 258 -17.60 -6.94 -31.88
CA PHE A 258 -17.00 -7.93 -30.98
C PHE A 258 -17.61 -9.33 -31.15
N ARG A 259 -18.91 -9.40 -31.44
CA ARG A 259 -19.61 -10.68 -31.71
C ARG A 259 -19.12 -11.32 -33.01
N GLU A 260 -18.91 -10.54 -34.06
CA GLU A 260 -18.32 -10.98 -35.32
C GLU A 260 -16.87 -11.46 -35.12
N GLY A 261 -16.13 -10.86 -34.18
CA GLY A 261 -14.81 -11.29 -33.74
C GLY A 261 -14.79 -12.48 -32.77
N GLY A 262 -15.95 -13.06 -32.41
CA GLY A 262 -16.05 -14.26 -31.57
C GLY A 262 -16.10 -14.03 -30.05
N ALA A 263 -16.29 -12.79 -29.59
CA ALA A 263 -16.41 -12.43 -28.17
C ALA A 263 -17.80 -11.82 -27.86
N GLN A 264 -18.31 -12.06 -26.65
CA GLN A 264 -19.57 -11.43 -26.22
C GLN A 264 -19.26 -10.10 -25.52
N ALA A 265 -19.88 -9.02 -25.97
CA ALA A 265 -19.68 -7.68 -25.42
C ALA A 265 -20.99 -7.14 -24.81
N SER A 266 -20.88 -6.51 -23.65
CA SER A 266 -21.99 -5.83 -22.97
C SER A 266 -21.52 -4.52 -22.34
N PHE A 267 -22.40 -3.54 -22.20
CA PHE A 267 -22.08 -2.29 -21.54
C PHE A 267 -22.54 -2.33 -20.08
N GLN A 268 -21.62 -1.99 -19.17
CA GLN A 268 -21.95 -1.80 -17.75
C GLN A 268 -22.54 -0.41 -17.51
N ASP A 269 -22.07 0.58 -18.26
CA ASP A 269 -22.58 1.95 -18.37
C ASP A 269 -22.27 2.47 -19.80
N PRO A 270 -22.66 3.70 -20.20
CA PRO A 270 -22.44 4.20 -21.57
C PRO A 270 -20.98 4.20 -22.03
N ASN A 271 -20.03 4.26 -21.10
CA ASN A 271 -18.61 4.40 -21.36
C ASN A 271 -17.84 3.11 -21.03
N THR A 272 -18.34 2.24 -20.16
CA THR A 272 -17.65 1.00 -19.82
C THR A 272 -18.14 -0.20 -20.64
N LEU A 273 -17.28 -0.70 -21.52
CA LEU A 273 -17.49 -1.92 -22.30
C LEU A 273 -16.87 -3.13 -21.59
N VAL A 274 -17.66 -4.19 -21.41
CA VAL A 274 -17.25 -5.47 -20.80
C VAL A 274 -17.29 -6.56 -21.87
N LEU A 275 -16.17 -7.25 -22.04
CA LEU A 275 -15.95 -8.36 -22.97
C LEU A 275 -15.85 -9.67 -22.19
N ARG A 276 -16.64 -10.65 -22.61
CA ARG A 276 -16.61 -12.01 -22.09
C ARG A 276 -15.99 -12.92 -23.13
N LEU A 277 -14.84 -13.47 -22.76
CA LEU A 277 -14.02 -14.35 -23.59
C LEU A 277 -14.48 -15.82 -23.43
N GLN A 278 -14.10 -16.67 -24.39
CA GLN A 278 -14.56 -18.07 -24.44
C GLN A 278 -14.01 -18.95 -23.30
N ASP A 279 -12.95 -18.52 -22.63
CA ASP A 279 -12.33 -19.17 -21.47
C ASP A 279 -13.02 -18.84 -20.13
N GLY A 280 -14.04 -17.97 -20.14
CA GLY A 280 -14.79 -17.54 -18.96
C GLY A 280 -14.25 -16.28 -18.28
N ASN A 281 -13.12 -15.73 -18.75
CA ASN A 281 -12.57 -14.48 -18.25
C ASN A 281 -13.33 -13.27 -18.81
N ASN A 282 -13.44 -12.23 -17.98
CA ASN A 282 -14.04 -10.94 -18.35
C ASN A 282 -12.95 -9.86 -18.42
N ALA A 283 -12.95 -9.07 -19.49
CA ALA A 283 -12.13 -7.87 -19.62
C ALA A 283 -13.05 -6.65 -19.70
N SER A 284 -12.74 -5.56 -19.01
CA SER A 284 -13.50 -4.30 -19.10
C SER A 284 -12.59 -3.17 -19.59
N THR A 285 -13.17 -2.23 -20.34
CA THR A 285 -12.44 -1.08 -20.87
C THR A 285 -13.36 0.13 -20.96
N ASP A 286 -12.84 1.30 -20.59
CA ASP A 286 -13.51 2.57 -20.80
C ASP A 286 -13.34 3.01 -22.26
N ILE A 287 -14.45 3.33 -22.92
CA ILE A 287 -14.56 3.79 -24.29
C ILE A 287 -14.96 5.27 -24.37
N SER A 288 -14.97 6.02 -23.27
CA SER A 288 -15.32 7.45 -23.22
C SER A 288 -14.55 8.27 -24.27
N GLY A 289 -13.24 8.07 -24.35
CA GLY A 289 -12.38 8.71 -25.36
C GLY A 289 -12.69 8.26 -26.79
N PHE A 290 -13.01 6.99 -27.00
CA PHE A 290 -13.40 6.46 -28.31
C PHE A 290 -14.78 6.99 -28.75
N ARG A 291 -15.70 7.14 -27.80
CA ARG A 291 -17.03 7.71 -27.98
C ARG A 291 -16.95 9.20 -28.33
N SER A 292 -16.10 9.96 -27.64
CA SER A 292 -15.86 11.38 -27.94
C SER A 292 -15.26 11.59 -29.34
N GLN A 293 -14.35 10.70 -29.78
CA GLN A 293 -13.77 10.77 -31.14
C GLN A 293 -14.78 10.52 -32.27
N LEU A 294 -15.91 9.86 -31.96
CA LEU A 294 -16.95 9.52 -32.93
C LEU A 294 -18.20 10.40 -32.78
N GLU A 295 -18.14 11.44 -31.95
CA GLU A 295 -19.22 12.44 -31.86
C GLU A 295 -19.40 13.13 -33.22
N GLY A 296 -20.61 12.99 -33.79
CA GLY A 296 -20.95 13.54 -35.11
C GLY A 296 -20.51 12.68 -36.31
N ALA A 297 -19.94 11.49 -36.09
CA ALA A 297 -19.57 10.56 -37.16
C ALA A 297 -20.82 9.92 -37.81
N SER A 298 -20.72 9.63 -39.11
CA SER A 298 -21.79 8.91 -39.83
C SER A 298 -21.87 7.44 -39.39
N PRO A 299 -23.03 6.77 -39.54
CA PRO A 299 -23.18 5.36 -39.20
C PRO A 299 -22.18 4.43 -39.89
N GLU A 300 -21.78 4.72 -41.13
CA GLU A 300 -20.75 3.97 -41.86
C GLU A 300 -19.36 4.15 -41.23
N GLN A 301 -19.01 5.37 -40.81
CA GLN A 301 -17.77 5.66 -40.10
C GLN A 301 -17.74 4.99 -38.71
N ILE A 302 -18.85 5.04 -37.98
CA ILE A 302 -18.98 4.34 -36.69
C ILE A 302 -18.73 2.84 -36.89
N ALA A 303 -19.39 2.19 -37.85
CA ALA A 303 -19.20 0.76 -38.12
C ALA A 303 -17.75 0.40 -38.51
N GLN A 304 -17.09 1.24 -39.32
CA GLN A 304 -15.70 1.01 -39.73
C GLN A 304 -14.73 1.15 -38.55
N HIS A 305 -14.92 2.18 -37.71
CA HIS A 305 -14.08 2.41 -36.53
C HIS A 305 -14.29 1.36 -35.44
N THR A 306 -15.53 0.91 -35.20
CA THR A 306 -15.82 -0.14 -34.20
C THR A 306 -15.29 -1.50 -34.62
N SER A 307 -15.36 -1.85 -35.91
CA SER A 307 -14.77 -3.08 -36.45
C SER A 307 -13.24 -3.08 -36.29
N GLY A 308 -12.59 -1.95 -36.59
CA GLY A 308 -11.16 -1.76 -36.37
C GLY A 308 -10.75 -1.87 -34.89
N PHE A 309 -11.51 -1.22 -34.01
CA PHE A 309 -11.32 -1.26 -32.56
C PHE A 309 -11.48 -2.67 -31.98
N ALA A 310 -12.56 -3.38 -32.35
CA ALA A 310 -12.82 -4.74 -31.89
C ALA A 310 -11.74 -5.73 -32.32
N ARG A 311 -11.29 -5.63 -33.58
CA ARG A 311 -10.21 -6.48 -34.09
C ARG A 311 -8.89 -6.23 -33.35
N ALA A 312 -8.50 -4.97 -33.15
CA ALA A 312 -7.27 -4.62 -32.44
C ALA A 312 -7.31 -5.08 -30.97
N ALA A 313 -8.45 -4.89 -30.29
CA ALA A 313 -8.66 -5.33 -28.93
C ALA A 313 -8.59 -6.86 -28.80
N LEU A 314 -9.23 -7.62 -29.69
CA LEU A 314 -9.18 -9.08 -29.68
C LEU A 314 -7.81 -9.64 -30.08
N GLU A 315 -7.09 -9.00 -31.01
CA GLU A 315 -5.69 -9.34 -31.32
C GLU A 315 -4.77 -9.08 -30.12
N GLN A 316 -4.99 -8.02 -29.36
CA GLN A 316 -4.21 -7.72 -28.15
C GLN A 316 -4.50 -8.70 -27.02
N ILE A 317 -5.77 -9.02 -26.77
CA ILE A 317 -6.20 -10.00 -25.77
C ILE A 317 -5.69 -11.39 -26.12
N SER A 318 -5.79 -11.81 -27.39
CA SER A 318 -5.25 -13.11 -27.83
C SER A 318 -3.72 -13.19 -27.75
N ARG A 319 -2.99 -12.08 -27.96
CA ARG A 319 -1.54 -12.01 -27.68
C ARG A 319 -1.24 -12.12 -26.19
N GLN A 320 -2.03 -11.49 -25.33
CA GLN A 320 -1.90 -11.60 -23.87
C GLN A 320 -2.22 -13.00 -23.35
N VAL A 321 -3.22 -13.68 -23.91
CA VAL A 321 -3.56 -15.07 -23.57
C VAL A 321 -2.53 -16.04 -24.13
N ALA A 322 -2.04 -15.82 -25.35
CA ALA A 322 -0.94 -16.61 -25.92
C ALA A 322 0.39 -16.38 -25.19
N GLN A 323 0.64 -15.17 -24.66
CA GLN A 323 1.75 -14.90 -23.73
C GLN A 323 1.48 -15.51 -22.35
N GLY A 324 0.27 -15.48 -21.81
CA GLY A 324 -0.08 -16.13 -20.54
C GLY A 324 0.00 -17.66 -20.59
N GLN A 325 -0.32 -18.27 -21.72
CA GLN A 325 -0.21 -19.72 -21.94
C GLN A 325 1.22 -20.14 -22.30
N ARG A 326 1.98 -19.36 -23.09
CA ARG A 326 3.42 -19.57 -23.26
C ARG A 326 4.21 -19.32 -21.97
N ASN A 327 3.82 -18.35 -21.15
CA ASN A 327 4.40 -18.12 -19.82
C ASN A 327 4.05 -19.24 -18.84
N ASN A 328 2.97 -19.99 -19.04
CA ASN A 328 2.61 -21.15 -18.21
C ASN A 328 3.28 -22.47 -18.66
N GLU A 329 3.58 -22.65 -19.96
CA GLU A 329 4.24 -23.88 -20.46
C GLU A 329 5.77 -23.72 -20.65
N GLU A 330 6.29 -22.52 -20.92
CA GLU A 330 7.74 -22.22 -20.95
C GLU A 330 8.27 -21.67 -19.61
N GLY A 331 7.39 -21.16 -18.72
CA GLY A 331 7.73 -20.71 -17.37
C GLY A 331 7.95 -21.85 -16.35
N ALA A 332 7.80 -23.11 -16.75
CA ALA A 332 8.11 -24.25 -15.89
C ALA A 332 9.62 -24.53 -15.76
N THR A 333 10.52 -23.78 -16.42
CA THR A 333 11.97 -24.08 -16.34
C THR A 333 12.94 -22.91 -16.14
N ALA A 334 12.53 -21.64 -16.03
CA ALA A 334 13.45 -20.58 -15.58
C ALA A 334 12.75 -19.34 -15.00
N ASP A 335 13.18 -18.94 -13.80
CA ASP A 335 12.96 -17.65 -13.13
C ASP A 335 11.72 -17.50 -12.20
N SER A 336 11.65 -18.37 -11.20
CA SER A 336 11.13 -18.02 -9.86
C SER A 336 12.11 -17.06 -9.17
N GLY A 337 11.63 -15.98 -8.55
CA GLY A 337 12.46 -15.02 -7.81
C GLY A 337 13.46 -15.70 -6.86
N ARG A 338 14.69 -15.19 -6.82
CA ARG A 338 15.82 -15.79 -6.09
C ARG A 338 15.71 -15.48 -4.60
N LEU A 339 15.89 -16.48 -3.75
CA LEU A 339 15.91 -16.26 -2.31
C LEU A 339 17.19 -15.55 -1.87
N ARG A 340 17.04 -14.57 -0.99
CA ARG A 340 18.12 -13.78 -0.37
C ARG A 340 17.84 -13.53 1.10
N VAL A 341 18.81 -13.06 1.87
CA VAL A 341 18.59 -12.63 3.26
C VAL A 341 18.91 -11.14 3.43
N ARG A 342 18.14 -10.49 4.31
CA ARG A 342 18.39 -9.10 4.75
C ARG A 342 18.36 -8.99 6.25
N LEU A 343 19.04 -7.98 6.76
CA LEU A 343 18.95 -7.59 8.16
C LEU A 343 18.03 -6.39 8.33
N TYR A 344 17.22 -6.44 9.38
CA TYR A 344 16.30 -5.39 9.76
C TYR A 344 16.46 -5.08 11.26
N PRO A 345 16.34 -3.80 11.66
CA PRO A 345 16.19 -3.46 13.07
C PRO A 345 14.82 -3.89 13.60
N VAL A 346 14.71 -4.01 14.92
CA VAL A 346 13.47 -4.42 15.61
C VAL A 346 12.25 -3.55 15.28
N ASN A 347 12.45 -2.28 14.95
CA ASN A 347 11.41 -1.30 14.62
C ASN A 347 11.14 -1.18 13.11
N ALA A 348 11.82 -1.96 12.25
CA ALA A 348 11.57 -1.95 10.81
C ALA A 348 10.18 -2.46 10.44
N PHE A 349 9.56 -3.22 11.34
CA PHE A 349 8.23 -3.77 11.16
C PHE A 349 7.35 -3.43 12.37
N PRO A 350 6.03 -3.23 12.16
CA PRO A 350 5.07 -3.15 13.26
C PRO A 350 5.10 -4.40 14.16
N GLU A 351 4.67 -4.24 15.41
CA GLU A 351 4.62 -5.34 16.38
C GLU A 351 3.80 -6.53 15.82
N GLY A 352 4.35 -7.75 15.95
CA GLY A 352 3.71 -8.99 15.50
C GLY A 352 3.83 -9.28 13.98
N VAL A 353 4.48 -8.43 13.19
CA VAL A 353 4.73 -8.71 11.75
C VAL A 353 5.90 -9.69 11.56
N LEU A 354 6.96 -9.58 12.35
CA LEU A 354 8.15 -10.45 12.25
C LEU A 354 7.80 -11.93 12.43
N ASP A 355 6.84 -12.26 13.30
CA ASP A 355 6.38 -13.63 13.53
C ASP A 355 5.68 -14.25 12.30
N LYS A 356 5.13 -13.41 11.42
CA LYS A 356 4.44 -13.81 10.19
C LYS A 356 5.39 -13.96 8.99
N LEU A 357 6.67 -13.64 9.18
CA LEU A 357 7.72 -13.73 8.16
C LEU A 357 8.67 -14.89 8.49
N LEU A 358 9.35 -15.40 7.46
CA LEU A 358 10.49 -16.29 7.66
C LEU A 358 11.70 -15.45 8.14
N SER A 359 11.66 -15.12 9.42
CA SER A 359 12.65 -14.31 10.11
C SER A 359 13.16 -14.99 11.37
N ARG A 360 14.38 -14.64 11.78
CA ARG A 360 14.98 -15.05 13.05
C ARG A 360 15.81 -13.92 13.63
N GLN A 361 15.82 -13.80 14.94
CA GLN A 361 16.73 -12.90 15.62
C GLN A 361 18.13 -13.52 15.64
N ILE A 362 19.14 -12.78 15.18
CA ILE A 362 20.54 -13.23 15.16
C ILE A 362 21.39 -12.54 16.23
N ALA A 363 20.93 -11.39 16.75
CA ALA A 363 21.45 -10.72 17.91
C ALA A 363 20.33 -9.83 18.52
N PRO A 364 20.44 -9.39 19.78
CA PRO A 364 19.50 -8.42 20.34
C PRO A 364 19.34 -7.21 19.42
N GLY A 365 18.09 -6.92 19.03
CA GLY A 365 17.73 -5.84 18.11
C GLY A 365 17.96 -6.09 16.61
N LEU A 366 18.52 -7.24 16.22
CA LEU A 366 18.93 -7.53 14.84
C LEU A 366 18.23 -8.79 14.29
N TRP A 367 17.39 -8.59 13.28
CA TRP A 367 16.57 -9.64 12.67
C TRP A 367 17.04 -9.98 11.27
N GLN A 368 17.27 -11.26 11.01
CA GLN A 368 17.56 -11.79 9.68
C GLN A 368 16.30 -12.36 9.06
N THR A 369 15.92 -11.85 7.89
CA THR A 369 14.70 -12.20 7.18
C THR A 369 15.01 -12.71 5.79
N VAL A 370 14.40 -13.83 5.40
CA VAL A 370 14.45 -14.32 4.01
C VAL A 370 13.58 -13.43 3.13
N VAL A 371 14.08 -13.04 1.97
CA VAL A 371 13.38 -12.24 0.96
C VAL A 371 13.40 -12.96 -0.38
N VAL A 372 12.35 -12.76 -1.18
CA VAL A 372 12.28 -13.15 -2.59
C VAL A 372 12.70 -11.95 -3.41
N ASP A 373 13.80 -12.09 -4.14
CA ASP A 373 14.37 -11.09 -5.02
C ASP A 373 14.01 -11.40 -6.48
N SER A 374 13.29 -10.50 -7.11
CA SER A 374 12.84 -10.61 -8.49
C SER A 374 13.22 -9.33 -9.24
N PRO A 375 13.27 -9.33 -10.59
CA PRO A 375 13.65 -8.15 -11.35
C PRO A 375 12.86 -6.88 -11.01
N GLU A 376 11.64 -7.01 -10.47
CA GLU A 376 10.72 -5.90 -10.20
C GLU A 376 10.46 -5.67 -8.70
N THR A 377 10.76 -6.65 -7.83
CA THR A 377 10.39 -6.57 -6.40
C THR A 377 11.38 -7.27 -5.49
N LEU A 378 11.46 -6.79 -4.24
CA LEU A 378 12.19 -7.41 -3.15
C LEU A 378 11.26 -7.56 -1.95
N GLN A 379 10.81 -8.78 -1.66
CA GLN A 379 9.73 -9.00 -0.69
C GLN A 379 10.12 -9.97 0.42
N PRO A 380 9.88 -9.66 1.71
CA PRO A 380 10.00 -10.63 2.79
C PRO A 380 9.15 -11.89 2.54
N LEU A 381 9.76 -13.06 2.71
CA LEU A 381 9.09 -14.34 2.54
C LEU A 381 8.13 -14.58 3.71
N SER A 382 6.86 -14.81 3.40
CA SER A 382 5.85 -15.15 4.40
C SER A 382 6.11 -16.53 5.02
N ARG A 383 5.93 -16.65 6.35
CA ARG A 383 6.02 -17.92 7.08
C ARG A 383 5.01 -18.95 6.55
N VAL A 384 3.78 -18.52 6.28
CA VAL A 384 2.72 -19.39 5.74
C VAL A 384 3.04 -19.90 4.33
N HIS A 385 3.66 -19.07 3.49
CA HIS A 385 4.09 -19.48 2.15
C HIS A 385 5.24 -20.49 2.23
N HIS A 386 6.21 -20.25 3.13
CA HIS A 386 7.30 -21.17 3.38
C HIS A 386 6.81 -22.54 3.91
N GLU A 387 5.92 -22.56 4.89
CA GLU A 387 5.38 -23.81 5.47
C GLU A 387 4.69 -24.70 4.43
N ARG A 388 4.03 -24.10 3.43
CA ARG A 388 3.43 -24.83 2.30
C ARG A 388 4.45 -25.51 1.38
N SER A 389 5.69 -25.02 1.35
CA SER A 389 6.78 -25.66 0.59
C SER A 389 7.23 -26.98 1.23
N GLY A 390 6.93 -27.19 2.52
CA GLY A 390 7.37 -28.38 3.27
C GLY A 390 8.88 -28.46 3.53
N ARG A 391 9.64 -27.44 3.15
CA ARG A 391 11.10 -27.35 3.34
C ARG A 391 11.40 -26.87 4.76
N PRO A 392 12.45 -27.36 5.44
CA PRO A 392 12.85 -26.84 6.75
C PRO A 392 13.37 -25.39 6.67
N ASP A 393 13.11 -24.57 7.69
CA ASP A 393 13.61 -23.18 7.78
C ASP A 393 15.11 -23.09 7.46
N GLY A 394 15.92 -23.96 8.07
CA GLY A 394 17.38 -23.97 7.89
C GLY A 394 17.82 -24.20 6.44
N GLU A 395 17.09 -24.99 5.66
CA GLU A 395 17.39 -25.21 4.24
C GLU A 395 17.12 -23.96 3.41
N VAL A 396 16.00 -23.28 3.68
CA VAL A 396 15.60 -22.06 2.98
C VAL A 396 16.49 -20.88 3.37
N PHE A 397 16.90 -20.78 4.64
CA PHE A 397 17.93 -19.82 5.06
C PHE A 397 19.28 -20.11 4.40
N ALA A 398 19.69 -21.38 4.29
CA ALA A 398 20.94 -21.73 3.62
C ALA A 398 20.92 -21.33 2.14
N GLU A 399 19.84 -21.61 1.42
CA GLU A 399 19.65 -21.19 0.03
C GLU A 399 19.69 -19.66 -0.10
N ALA A 400 18.97 -18.96 0.78
CA ALA A 400 18.90 -17.50 0.76
C ALA A 400 20.25 -16.83 1.07
N VAL A 401 21.01 -17.38 2.02
CA VAL A 401 22.38 -16.93 2.34
C VAL A 401 23.31 -17.23 1.15
N ALA A 402 23.26 -18.44 0.59
CA ALA A 402 24.06 -18.81 -0.57
C ALA A 402 23.78 -17.91 -1.77
N GLY A 403 22.51 -17.60 -2.00
CA GLY A 403 22.05 -16.60 -2.95
C GLY A 403 22.79 -15.30 -2.68
N ALA A 404 22.59 -14.70 -1.51
CA ALA A 404 23.15 -13.39 -1.14
C ALA A 404 24.68 -13.31 -1.25
N LEU A 405 25.40 -14.38 -0.90
CA LEU A 405 26.85 -14.49 -1.07
C LEU A 405 27.31 -14.53 -2.53
N GLY A 406 26.40 -14.83 -3.46
CA GLY A 406 26.65 -14.81 -4.90
C GLY A 406 26.62 -13.41 -5.51
N GLU A 407 26.09 -12.39 -4.82
CA GLU A 407 26.25 -11.00 -5.28
C GLU A 407 27.64 -10.47 -4.98
N ALA A 408 28.16 -9.67 -5.92
CA ALA A 408 29.46 -9.04 -5.81
C ALA A 408 29.47 -7.92 -4.77
N VAL A 409 30.51 -7.93 -3.93
CA VAL A 409 30.82 -6.89 -2.96
C VAL A 409 32.19 -6.31 -3.22
N GLU A 410 32.35 -5.03 -2.92
CA GLU A 410 33.63 -4.34 -2.89
C GLU A 410 34.20 -4.40 -1.48
N VAL A 411 35.48 -4.75 -1.37
CA VAL A 411 36.17 -4.86 -0.09
C VAL A 411 37.34 -3.89 -0.09
N SER A 412 37.41 -3.04 0.92
CA SER A 412 38.49 -2.09 1.11
C SER A 412 38.99 -2.15 2.55
N GLU A 413 40.31 -2.03 2.71
CA GLU A 413 40.96 -1.96 4.02
C GLU A 413 41.40 -0.51 4.28
N HIS A 414 41.01 0.01 5.43
CA HIS A 414 41.34 1.36 5.86
C HIS A 414 42.15 1.31 7.16
N GLY A 415 43.37 1.82 7.12
CA GLY A 415 44.17 2.06 8.33
C GLY A 415 43.87 3.44 8.89
N LEU A 416 43.38 3.49 10.13
CA LEU A 416 43.21 4.73 10.89
C LEU A 416 43.80 4.54 12.29
N ASP A 417 44.77 5.38 12.65
CA ASP A 417 45.42 5.38 13.97
C ASP A 417 45.93 4.01 14.46
N GLY A 418 46.39 3.16 13.53
CA GLY A 418 46.90 1.82 13.83
C GLY A 418 45.83 0.73 13.92
N THR A 419 44.57 1.06 13.68
CA THR A 419 43.45 0.12 13.51
C THR A 419 43.17 -0.11 12.04
N GLU A 420 43.18 -1.37 11.61
CA GLU A 420 42.74 -1.79 10.27
C GLU A 420 41.24 -2.09 10.28
N VAL A 421 40.45 -1.33 9.51
CA VAL A 421 39.01 -1.60 9.31
C VAL A 421 38.81 -2.20 7.93
N VAL A 422 38.19 -3.37 7.88
CA VAL A 422 37.70 -3.99 6.65
C VAL A 422 36.29 -3.46 6.40
N HIS A 423 36.14 -2.70 5.32
CA HIS A 423 34.86 -2.22 4.82
C HIS A 423 34.41 -3.12 3.68
N ILE A 424 33.20 -3.67 3.80
CA ILE A 424 32.56 -4.48 2.75
C ILE A 424 31.31 -3.73 2.33
N GLY A 425 31.27 -3.29 1.07
CA GLY A 425 30.20 -2.46 0.53
C GLY A 425 29.64 -2.99 -0.80
N ALA A 426 28.40 -2.62 -1.13
CA ALA A 426 27.85 -2.89 -2.47
C ALA A 426 26.73 -1.92 -2.83
N GLN A 427 26.25 -1.99 -4.08
CA GLN A 427 25.05 -1.25 -4.54
C GLN A 427 23.74 -1.98 -4.24
N HIS A 428 23.79 -3.17 -3.62
CA HIS A 428 22.63 -3.99 -3.29
C HIS A 428 22.52 -4.20 -1.78
N PRO A 429 21.32 -4.45 -1.23
CA PRO A 429 21.07 -4.41 0.22
C PRO A 429 21.29 -5.77 0.93
N TYR A 430 22.10 -6.65 0.35
CA TYR A 430 22.32 -8.04 0.84
C TYR A 430 23.67 -8.21 1.53
N VAL A 431 24.42 -7.13 1.72
CA VAL A 431 25.82 -7.18 2.16
C VAL A 431 25.95 -7.83 3.52
N ALA A 432 24.99 -7.60 4.43
CA ALA A 432 24.97 -8.23 5.74
C ALA A 432 25.01 -9.78 5.73
N ALA A 433 24.57 -10.43 4.65
CA ALA A 433 24.68 -11.88 4.50
C ALA A 433 26.13 -12.37 4.48
N HIS A 434 27.07 -11.51 4.05
CA HIS A 434 28.50 -11.82 3.98
C HIS A 434 29.14 -12.05 5.35
N ALA A 435 28.48 -11.70 6.45
CA ALA A 435 28.89 -12.10 7.80
C ALA A 435 28.85 -13.63 8.03
N HIS A 436 28.09 -14.39 7.23
CA HIS A 436 28.12 -15.86 7.20
C HIS A 436 29.41 -16.46 6.62
N ALA A 437 30.21 -15.63 5.96
CA ALA A 437 31.49 -16.03 5.38
C ALA A 437 32.56 -14.95 5.64
N LEU A 438 32.49 -14.31 6.82
CA LEU A 438 33.31 -13.13 7.13
C LEU A 438 34.82 -13.42 7.07
N ASP A 439 35.21 -14.66 7.38
CA ASP A 439 36.59 -15.13 7.34
C ASP A 439 37.23 -15.06 5.94
N ARG A 440 36.42 -14.99 4.87
CA ARG A 440 36.90 -14.71 3.50
C ARG A 440 37.50 -13.31 3.36
N TYR A 441 37.07 -12.37 4.19
CA TYR A 441 37.42 -10.95 4.10
C TYR A 441 38.42 -10.53 5.17
N VAL A 442 38.24 -11.00 6.41
CA VAL A 442 39.09 -10.58 7.53
C VAL A 442 40.34 -11.47 7.73
N GLY A 443 40.40 -12.62 7.05
CA GLY A 443 41.47 -13.59 7.18
C GLY A 443 41.41 -14.41 8.48
N GLU A 444 42.56 -14.86 8.97
CA GLU A 444 42.63 -15.61 10.23
C GLU A 444 42.31 -14.71 11.42
N SER A 445 41.24 -15.06 12.14
CA SER A 445 40.73 -14.31 13.27
C SER A 445 40.43 -15.28 14.43
N PRO A 446 41.47 -15.72 15.17
CA PRO A 446 41.33 -16.76 16.21
C PRO A 446 40.47 -16.29 17.39
N TYR A 447 40.40 -14.97 17.60
CA TYR A 447 39.61 -14.34 18.66
C TYR A 447 38.25 -13.82 18.16
N GLY A 448 37.92 -14.05 16.88
CA GLY A 448 36.75 -13.47 16.25
C GLY A 448 36.96 -12.00 15.87
N SER A 449 35.92 -11.37 15.36
CA SER A 449 35.99 -10.00 14.81
C SER A 449 34.98 -9.08 15.45
N LEU A 450 35.31 -7.80 15.58
CA LEU A 450 34.32 -6.75 15.81
C LEU A 450 33.61 -6.49 14.49
N VAL A 451 32.28 -6.43 14.50
CA VAL A 451 31.47 -6.22 13.30
C VAL A 451 30.33 -5.24 13.57
N ALA A 452 30.04 -4.37 12.62
CA ALA A 452 28.88 -3.48 12.64
C ALA A 452 28.10 -3.55 11.33
N PHE A 453 26.78 -3.38 11.45
CA PHE A 453 25.83 -3.40 10.33
C PHE A 453 25.06 -2.07 10.31
N PRO A 454 25.69 -0.97 9.88
CA PRO A 454 25.06 0.34 9.98
C PRO A 454 23.92 0.54 8.96
N VAL A 455 24.10 0.06 7.73
CA VAL A 455 23.12 0.14 6.64
C VAL A 455 23.11 -1.16 5.84
N PRO A 456 22.05 -1.47 5.06
CA PRO A 456 21.96 -2.75 4.32
C PRO A 456 23.11 -3.02 3.34
N GLU A 457 23.73 -1.96 2.85
CA GLU A 457 24.80 -1.98 1.84
C GLU A 457 26.20 -2.07 2.45
N VAL A 458 26.37 -2.10 3.78
CA VAL A 458 27.68 -1.99 4.44
C VAL A 458 27.86 -2.96 5.60
N ILE A 459 29.00 -3.65 5.65
CA ILE A 459 29.59 -4.24 6.85
C ILE A 459 30.89 -3.50 7.16
N LEU A 460 31.09 -3.16 8.43
CA LEU A 460 32.39 -2.77 8.96
C LEU A 460 32.90 -3.90 9.85
N ALA A 461 34.15 -4.32 9.66
CA ALA A 461 34.74 -5.39 10.43
C ALA A 461 36.19 -5.09 10.85
N HIS A 462 36.58 -5.63 11.99
CA HIS A 462 37.95 -5.57 12.48
C HIS A 462 38.32 -6.89 13.18
N PRO A 463 39.30 -7.66 12.67
CA PRO A 463 39.73 -8.90 13.31
C PRO A 463 40.44 -8.62 14.64
N LEU A 464 39.93 -9.18 15.74
CA LEU A 464 40.56 -9.04 17.06
C LEU A 464 41.92 -9.75 17.08
N GLY A 465 42.89 -9.12 17.73
CA GLY A 465 44.30 -9.52 17.74
C GLY A 465 45.17 -8.76 16.73
N LYS A 466 44.58 -7.88 15.91
CA LYS A 466 45.32 -6.90 15.10
C LYS A 466 45.15 -5.50 15.70
N GLY A 467 46.22 -4.87 16.17
CA GLY A 467 46.15 -3.52 16.76
C GLY A 467 45.46 -3.47 18.13
N HIS A 468 45.22 -2.26 18.63
CA HIS A 468 44.70 -2.05 20.00
C HIS A 468 43.17 -2.16 20.03
N PRO A 469 42.57 -3.11 20.77
CA PRO A 469 41.16 -3.48 20.61
C PRO A 469 40.19 -2.38 21.07
N ILE A 470 40.54 -1.58 22.08
CA ILE A 470 39.71 -0.44 22.51
C ILE A 470 39.66 0.66 21.45
N ALA A 471 40.80 0.93 20.79
CA ALA A 471 40.85 1.95 19.74
C ALA A 471 40.05 1.48 18.52
N ALA A 472 40.10 0.17 18.22
CA ALA A 472 39.26 -0.42 17.20
C ALA A 472 37.77 -0.31 17.52
N MET A 473 37.36 -0.61 18.76
CA MET A 473 35.96 -0.46 19.17
C MET A 473 35.48 0.99 19.05
N ASP A 474 36.28 1.96 19.51
CA ASP A 474 35.95 3.38 19.42
C ASP A 474 35.74 3.81 17.95
N HIS A 475 36.72 3.47 17.10
CA HIS A 475 36.69 3.85 15.70
C HIS A 475 35.55 3.19 14.92
N LEU A 476 35.29 1.90 15.13
CA LEU A 476 34.16 1.22 14.49
C LEU A 476 32.81 1.78 14.95
N GLN A 477 32.66 2.12 16.24
CA GLN A 477 31.42 2.74 16.74
C GLN A 477 31.21 4.12 16.12
N GLU A 478 32.28 4.93 15.99
CA GLU A 478 32.19 6.25 15.36
C GLU A 478 31.79 6.13 13.88
N LEU A 479 32.43 5.24 13.13
CA LEU A 479 32.08 4.99 11.73
C LEU A 479 30.64 4.48 11.59
N ALA A 480 30.24 3.51 12.40
CA ALA A 480 28.88 2.97 12.37
C ALA A 480 27.84 4.05 12.68
N ALA A 481 28.08 4.91 13.68
CA ALA A 481 27.22 6.03 14.01
C ALA A 481 27.07 7.02 12.85
N ARG A 482 28.18 7.36 12.17
CA ARG A 482 28.16 8.24 10.98
C ARG A 482 27.32 7.66 9.85
N PHE A 483 27.56 6.40 9.48
CA PHE A 483 26.76 5.72 8.46
C PHE A 483 25.27 5.69 8.82
N THR A 484 24.92 5.42 10.08
CA THR A 484 23.51 5.41 10.48
C THR A 484 22.87 6.80 10.52
N GLY A 485 23.62 7.83 10.90
CA GLY A 485 23.10 9.20 11.01
C GLY A 485 22.74 9.82 9.66
N ASP A 486 23.47 9.45 8.61
CA ASP A 486 23.27 9.95 7.24
C ASP A 486 22.30 9.09 6.41
N ALA A 487 21.84 7.95 6.96
CA ALA A 487 21.09 6.96 6.21
C ALA A 487 19.57 7.15 6.28
N GLU A 488 18.89 6.99 5.14
CA GLU A 488 17.43 6.95 5.06
C GLU A 488 16.84 5.68 5.71
N LYS A 489 17.56 4.55 5.63
CA LYS A 489 17.12 3.23 6.14
C LYS A 489 18.22 2.57 6.97
N PRO A 490 18.55 3.10 8.16
CA PRO A 490 19.60 2.55 9.01
C PRO A 490 19.21 1.19 9.57
N ILE A 491 20.20 0.33 9.82
CA ILE A 491 20.03 -0.93 10.56
C ILE A 491 20.39 -0.69 12.02
N SER A 492 21.68 -0.54 12.36
CA SER A 492 22.08 -0.33 13.74
C SER A 492 23.50 0.22 13.87
N PRO A 493 23.76 1.21 14.75
CA PRO A 493 25.12 1.63 15.07
C PRO A 493 25.81 0.68 16.06
N GLN A 494 25.10 -0.32 16.57
CA GLN A 494 25.60 -1.29 17.55
C GLN A 494 26.77 -2.10 16.98
N LEU A 495 27.82 -2.22 17.79
CA LEU A 495 28.93 -3.13 17.52
C LEU A 495 28.62 -4.52 18.08
N TYR A 496 29.04 -5.55 17.34
CA TYR A 496 28.87 -6.95 17.71
C TYR A 496 30.22 -7.67 17.66
N TRP A 497 30.45 -8.58 18.59
CA TRP A 497 31.51 -9.56 18.49
C TRP A 497 31.00 -10.74 17.67
N TRP A 498 31.57 -10.90 16.47
CA TRP A 498 31.46 -12.11 15.67
C TRP A 498 32.34 -13.18 16.30
N HIS A 499 31.71 -14.05 17.08
CA HIS A 499 32.38 -15.06 17.89
C HIS A 499 33.08 -16.10 17.01
N PRO A 500 34.23 -16.68 17.41
CA PRO A 500 34.91 -17.75 16.67
C PRO A 500 33.99 -18.93 16.30
N ASN A 501 32.98 -19.24 17.12
CA ASN A 501 31.99 -20.29 16.84
C ASN A 501 31.08 -19.98 15.65
N SER A 502 31.08 -18.75 15.13
CA SER A 502 30.41 -18.42 13.87
C SER A 502 31.15 -19.02 12.66
N ARG A 503 32.46 -19.29 12.80
CA ARG A 503 33.26 -19.90 11.75
C ARG A 503 32.86 -21.35 11.54
N GLY A 504 32.59 -21.72 10.29
CA GLY A 504 32.27 -23.10 9.92
C GLY A 504 30.86 -23.56 10.29
N ARG A 505 29.98 -22.67 10.80
CA ARG A 505 28.54 -22.96 10.91
C ARG A 505 27.94 -23.19 9.53
N ALA A 506 26.92 -24.04 9.48
CA ALA A 506 26.14 -24.20 8.25
C ALA A 506 25.44 -22.87 7.92
N GLN A 507 25.34 -22.50 6.64
CA GLN A 507 24.70 -21.25 6.20
C GLN A 507 23.23 -21.12 6.65
N GLY A 508 22.58 -22.26 6.90
CA GLY A 508 21.23 -22.34 7.44
C GLY A 508 21.12 -22.04 8.94
N GLU A 509 22.23 -21.99 9.67
CA GLU A 509 22.27 -21.70 11.11
C GLU A 509 22.50 -20.20 11.36
N PRO A 510 22.05 -19.65 12.50
CA PRO A 510 22.31 -18.25 12.82
C PRO A 510 23.78 -18.05 13.24
N LEU A 511 24.28 -16.84 12.96
CA LEU A 511 25.57 -16.35 13.45
C LEU A 511 25.57 -16.27 14.98
N ASP A 512 26.74 -16.43 15.59
CA ASP A 512 26.98 -16.13 17.01
C ASP A 512 27.52 -14.70 17.10
N LEU A 513 26.59 -13.75 17.20
CA LEU A 513 26.84 -12.31 17.33
C LEU A 513 26.48 -11.84 18.73
N ARG A 514 27.46 -11.29 19.46
CA ARG A 514 27.27 -10.82 20.84
C ARG A 514 27.41 -9.30 20.90
N PRO A 515 26.43 -8.55 21.43
CA PRO A 515 26.52 -7.09 21.48
C PRO A 515 27.64 -6.66 22.41
N VAL A 516 28.49 -5.76 21.92
CA VAL A 516 29.63 -5.19 22.63
C VAL A 516 29.70 -3.70 22.34
N GLY A 517 30.27 -2.92 23.25
CA GLY A 517 30.48 -1.50 23.00
C GLY A 517 31.33 -0.88 24.08
N ILE A 518 31.79 0.34 23.86
CA ILE A 518 32.53 1.09 24.86
C ILE A 518 32.00 2.52 24.96
N THR A 519 32.20 3.13 26.12
CA THR A 519 32.13 4.58 26.28
C THR A 519 33.46 5.08 26.77
N MET A 520 34.01 6.07 26.08
CA MET A 520 35.22 6.78 26.47
C MET A 520 34.86 8.05 27.22
N ASP A 521 35.35 8.17 28.45
CA ASP A 521 35.33 9.42 29.19
C ASP A 521 36.68 10.11 28.96
N HIS A 522 36.68 11.11 28.08
CA HIS A 522 37.88 11.86 27.73
C HIS A 522 38.39 12.76 28.87
N GLU A 523 37.53 13.17 29.81
CA GLU A 523 37.92 13.99 30.96
C GLU A 523 38.68 13.16 31.99
N ASN A 524 38.21 11.94 32.25
CA ASN A 524 38.81 11.02 33.23
C ASN A 524 39.78 10.01 32.61
N ARG A 525 39.94 9.99 31.28
CA ARG A 525 40.70 8.99 30.52
C ARG A 525 40.32 7.55 30.91
N SER A 526 39.03 7.31 31.13
CA SER A 526 38.51 6.00 31.50
C SER A 526 37.68 5.41 30.37
N VAL A 527 37.64 4.08 30.32
CA VAL A 527 36.89 3.32 29.32
C VAL A 527 35.95 2.39 30.06
N SER A 528 34.66 2.50 29.75
CA SER A 528 33.63 1.59 30.25
C SER A 528 33.22 0.63 29.15
N LEU A 529 33.34 -0.67 29.42
CA LEU A 529 32.89 -1.74 28.52
C LEU A 529 31.41 -2.04 28.74
N HIS A 530 30.64 -2.04 27.67
CA HIS A 530 29.23 -2.44 27.63
C HIS A 530 29.10 -3.78 26.92
N THR A 531 29.05 -4.86 27.69
CA THR A 531 28.74 -6.19 27.16
C THR A 531 28.02 -7.01 28.23
N GLY A 532 27.12 -7.88 27.80
CA GLY A 532 26.53 -8.91 28.66
C GLY A 532 27.36 -10.20 28.73
N ASP A 533 28.52 -10.23 28.05
CA ASP A 533 29.30 -11.44 27.84
C ASP A 533 30.63 -11.42 28.60
N GLU A 534 30.77 -12.33 29.57
CA GLU A 534 31.98 -12.42 30.43
C GLU A 534 33.21 -12.92 29.66
N GLU A 535 33.02 -13.73 28.62
CA GLU A 535 34.10 -14.26 27.78
C GLU A 535 34.74 -13.13 26.96
N PHE A 536 33.92 -12.27 26.36
CA PHE A 536 34.42 -11.09 25.64
C PHE A 536 35.17 -10.14 26.57
N ALA A 537 34.65 -9.89 27.78
CA ALA A 537 35.31 -9.02 28.75
C ALA A 537 36.70 -9.55 29.16
N ALA A 538 36.82 -10.86 29.41
CA ALA A 538 38.10 -11.49 29.71
C ALA A 538 39.07 -11.45 28.51
N LEU A 539 38.56 -11.72 27.30
CA LEU A 539 39.33 -11.63 26.07
C LEU A 539 39.88 -10.22 25.84
N LEU A 540 39.02 -9.20 25.97
CA LEU A 540 39.39 -7.80 25.76
C LEU A 540 40.50 -7.38 26.74
N ASN A 541 40.37 -7.75 28.01
CA ASN A 541 41.40 -7.50 29.03
C ASN A 541 42.74 -8.20 28.73
N SER A 542 42.69 -9.39 28.15
CA SER A 542 43.90 -10.11 27.73
C SER A 542 44.58 -9.41 26.55
N LEU A 543 43.81 -9.01 25.55
CA LEU A 543 44.33 -8.35 24.35
C LEU A 543 44.88 -6.95 24.64
N THR A 544 44.27 -6.19 25.55
CA THR A 544 44.80 -4.88 25.99
C THR A 544 46.08 -4.97 26.81
N GLN A 545 46.39 -6.12 27.40
CA GLN A 545 47.67 -6.35 28.10
C GLN A 545 48.78 -6.83 27.16
N GLN A 546 48.43 -7.31 25.95
CA GLN A 546 49.36 -7.87 24.97
C GLN A 546 49.79 -6.89 23.89
N GLY A 547 48.94 -5.91 23.56
CA GLY A 547 49.24 -4.79 22.64
C GLY A 547 49.72 -3.56 23.40
#